data_AF-A0A6P6Y533-F1
#
_entry.id   AF-A0A6P6Y533-F1
#
_cell.length_a   1.000
_cell.length_b   1.000
_cell.length_c   1.000
_cell.angle_alpha   90.00
_cell.angle_beta   90.00
_cell.angle_gamma   90.00
#
_symmetry.space_group_name_H-M   'P 1'
#
loop_
_entity.id
_entity.type
_entity.pdbx_description
1 polymer ?
#
loop_
_entity_poly.entity_id
_entity_poly.type
_entity_poly.pdbx_seq_one_letter_code
_entity_poly.pdbx_strand_id
1 'polypeptide(L)'
;MPYDLHLHFIDRIVRTNADSLDLTSKHLTKQQECGDLEQDTLECLEAYGARRGHKLCKEFLDDYTECMFHFMQKERSFQMKRERLKQVMRGERKPLEVFDPIKPPRDSYQSGPFYN
;
A
#
# COMPACT_ATOMS: atom_id res chain seq x y z
N MET A 1 34.94 -5.32 33.98
CA MET A 1 34.01 -5.81 32.95
C MET A 1 34.32 -5.07 31.66
N PRO A 2 35.25 -5.57 30.81
CA PRO A 2 35.52 -4.92 29.54
C PRO A 2 34.43 -5.33 28.54
N TYR A 3 33.81 -4.35 27.90
CA TYR A 3 32.78 -4.54 26.89
C TYR A 3 33.47 -4.79 25.54
N ASP A 4 33.26 -5.98 24.95
CA ASP A 4 33.87 -6.38 23.69
C ASP A 4 33.30 -5.61 22.49
N LEU A 5 34.04 -4.59 22.05
CA LEU A 5 33.75 -3.73 20.90
C LEU A 5 33.57 -4.49 19.57
N HIS A 6 34.15 -5.69 19.46
CA HIS A 6 34.16 -6.51 18.24
C HIS A 6 32.80 -7.15 17.93
N LEU A 7 32.01 -7.48 18.95
CA LEU A 7 30.67 -8.06 18.77
C LEU A 7 29.68 -7.04 18.21
N HIS A 8 29.78 -5.77 18.62
CA HIS A 8 28.94 -4.69 18.09
C HIS A 8 29.18 -4.38 16.61
N PHE A 9 30.41 -4.54 16.13
CA PHE A 9 30.76 -4.29 14.72
C PHE A 9 30.18 -5.38 13.81
N ILE A 10 30.28 -6.64 14.21
CA ILE A 10 29.68 -7.78 13.50
C ILE A 10 28.15 -7.66 13.50
N ASP A 11 27.54 -7.34 14.64
CA ASP A 11 26.09 -7.10 14.75
C ASP A 11 25.59 -5.98 13.82
N ARG A 12 26.38 -4.91 13.67
CA ARG A 12 26.03 -3.78 12.79
C ARG A 12 26.11 -4.16 11.31
N ILE A 13 27.12 -4.94 10.92
CA ILE A 13 27.27 -5.44 9.54
C ILE A 13 26.15 -6.43 9.20
N VAL A 14 25.82 -7.36 10.10
CA VAL A 14 24.74 -8.33 9.85
C VAL A 14 23.37 -7.65 9.76
N ARG A 15 23.08 -6.67 10.63
CA ARG A 15 21.81 -5.89 10.58
C ARG A 15 21.70 -5.05 9.30
N THR A 16 22.75 -4.32 8.92
CA THR A 16 22.72 -3.47 7.71
C THR A 16 22.54 -4.26 6.42
N ASN A 17 23.10 -5.47 6.32
CA ASN A 17 22.88 -6.35 5.16
C ASN A 17 21.47 -6.95 5.13
N ALA A 18 20.90 -7.31 6.29
CA ALA A 18 19.52 -7.80 6.38
C ALA A 18 18.49 -6.72 5.96
N ASP A 19 18.73 -5.45 6.30
CA ASP A 19 17.86 -4.33 5.92
C ASP A 19 17.82 -4.11 4.40
N SER A 20 18.94 -4.32 3.69
CA SER A 20 19.03 -4.16 2.24
C SER A 20 18.26 -5.24 1.46
N LEU A 21 18.31 -6.50 1.93
CA LEU A 21 17.56 -7.62 1.36
C LEU A 21 16.04 -7.43 1.53
N ASP A 22 15.60 -6.92 2.68
CA ASP A 22 14.18 -6.65 2.96
C ASP A 22 13.62 -5.54 2.06
N LEU A 23 14.39 -4.46 1.82
CA LEU A 23 13.97 -3.39 0.91
C LEU A 23 13.81 -3.88 -0.53
N THR A 24 14.78 -4.65 -1.04
CA THR A 24 14.70 -5.21 -2.40
C THR A 24 13.57 -6.21 -2.56
N SER A 25 13.31 -7.02 -1.52
CA SER A 25 12.22 -7.99 -1.52
C SER A 25 10.86 -7.29 -1.59
N LYS A 26 10.65 -6.26 -0.77
CA LYS A 26 9.42 -5.44 -0.78
C LYS A 26 9.18 -4.72 -2.11
N HIS A 27 10.24 -4.26 -2.77
CA HIS A 27 10.13 -3.65 -4.09
C HIS A 27 9.70 -4.68 -5.13
N LEU A 28 10.30 -5.88 -5.11
CA LEU A 28 9.97 -6.95 -6.06
C LEU A 28 8.53 -7.45 -5.89
N THR A 29 8.07 -7.63 -4.66
CA THR A 29 6.68 -8.06 -4.39
C THR A 29 5.69 -7.01 -4.88
N LYS A 30 6.00 -5.73 -4.68
CA LYS A 30 5.10 -4.64 -5.11
C LYS A 30 5.03 -4.49 -6.62
N GLN A 31 6.16 -4.71 -7.29
CA GLN A 31 6.21 -4.74 -8.75
C GLN A 31 5.39 -5.91 -9.32
N GLN A 32 5.34 -7.05 -8.63
CA GLN A 32 4.46 -8.17 -9.02
C GLN A 32 2.97 -7.84 -8.81
N GLU A 33 2.61 -7.15 -7.72
CA GLU A 33 1.22 -6.77 -7.43
C GLU A 33 0.69 -5.71 -8.41
N CYS A 34 1.53 -4.74 -8.79
CA CYS A 34 1.16 -3.65 -9.70
C CYS A 34 1.56 -3.92 -11.17
N GLY A 35 1.99 -5.15 -11.49
CA GLY A 35 2.58 -5.50 -12.79
C GLY A 35 1.65 -5.27 -13.97
N ASP A 36 0.36 -5.56 -13.82
CA ASP A 36 -0.63 -5.35 -14.90
C ASP A 36 -0.80 -3.84 -15.21
N LEU A 37 -0.84 -3.00 -14.18
CA LEU A 37 -0.92 -1.53 -14.35
C LEU A 37 0.39 -0.95 -14.89
N GLU A 38 1.52 -1.54 -14.53
CA GLU A 38 2.82 -1.20 -15.12
C GLU A 38 2.82 -1.51 -16.63
N GLN A 39 2.33 -2.69 -17.01
CA GLN A 39 2.22 -3.13 -18.40
C GLN A 39 1.33 -2.19 -19.22
N ASP A 40 0.13 -1.87 -18.75
CA ASP A 40 -0.80 -0.94 -19.42
C ASP A 40 -0.16 0.45 -19.62
N THR A 41 0.57 0.92 -18.61
CA THR A 41 1.30 2.20 -18.67
C THR A 41 2.40 2.17 -19.73
N LEU A 42 3.18 1.09 -19.78
CA LEU A 42 4.26 0.92 -20.75
C LEU A 42 3.72 0.83 -22.17
N GLU A 43 2.64 0.09 -22.41
CA GLU A 43 2.02 -0.02 -23.73
C GLU A 43 1.51 1.34 -24.24
N CYS A 44 0.88 2.13 -23.37
CA CYS A 44 0.45 3.47 -23.73
C CYS A 44 1.65 4.40 -24.04
N LEU A 45 2.69 4.35 -23.21
CA LEU A 45 3.90 5.15 -23.42
C LEU A 45 4.67 4.74 -24.68
N GLU A 46 4.67 3.45 -25.02
CA GLU A 46 5.25 2.93 -26.25
C GLU A 46 4.50 3.44 -27.48
N ALA A 47 3.16 3.43 -27.44
CA ALA A 47 2.33 3.90 -28.55
C ALA A 47 2.46 5.42 -28.83
N TYR A 48 2.52 6.25 -27.79
CA TYR A 48 2.48 7.72 -27.93
C TYR A 48 3.83 8.41 -27.75
N GLY A 49 4.82 7.73 -27.20
CA GLY A 49 6.15 8.26 -26.87
C GLY A 49 6.15 9.27 -25.71
N ALA A 50 7.33 9.53 -25.14
CA ALA A 50 7.48 10.30 -23.89
C ALA A 50 6.90 11.72 -23.94
N ARG A 51 6.92 12.42 -25.08
CA ARG A 51 6.48 13.82 -25.16
C ARG A 51 4.96 13.99 -25.09
N ARG A 52 4.19 13.06 -25.67
CA ARG A 52 2.72 13.10 -25.69
C ARG A 52 2.11 12.17 -24.64
N GLY A 53 2.83 11.10 -24.30
CA GLY A 53 2.42 10.08 -23.35
C GLY A 53 2.05 10.63 -21.97
N HIS A 54 2.77 11.63 -21.44
CA HIS A 54 2.42 12.22 -20.13
C HIS A 54 0.98 12.78 -20.09
N LYS A 55 0.45 13.29 -21.21
CA LYS A 55 -0.91 13.85 -21.26
C LYS A 55 -1.94 12.79 -21.65
N LEU A 56 -1.61 11.92 -22.61
CA LEU A 56 -2.55 10.93 -23.15
C LEU A 56 -2.67 9.70 -22.25
N CYS A 57 -1.57 9.28 -21.62
CA CYS A 57 -1.50 8.12 -20.72
C CYS A 57 -1.64 8.52 -19.25
N LYS A 58 -2.23 9.69 -18.97
CA LYS A 58 -2.33 10.22 -17.60
C LYS A 58 -3.08 9.27 -16.67
N GLU A 59 -4.17 8.68 -17.15
CA GLU A 59 -5.01 7.77 -16.35
C GLU A 59 -4.23 6.53 -15.93
N PHE A 60 -3.55 5.85 -16.87
CA PHE A 60 -2.69 4.71 -16.58
C PHE A 60 -1.54 5.05 -15.61
N LEU A 61 -0.90 6.21 -15.82
CA LEU A 61 0.15 6.68 -14.92
C LEU A 61 -0.38 6.96 -13.51
N ASP A 62 -1.53 7.62 -13.40
CA ASP A 62 -2.15 7.94 -12.13
C ASP A 62 -2.54 6.64 -11.39
N ASP A 63 -3.09 5.64 -12.08
CA ASP A 63 -3.46 4.33 -11.49
C ASP A 63 -2.23 3.52 -11.05
N TYR A 64 -1.19 3.45 -11.87
CA TYR A 64 0.07 2.81 -11.49
C TYR A 64 0.70 3.49 -10.26
N THR A 65 0.72 4.83 -10.23
CA THR A 65 1.23 5.56 -9.06
C THR A 65 0.36 5.37 -7.81
N GLU A 66 -0.97 5.25 -7.97
CA GLU A 66 -1.86 4.90 -6.86
C GLU A 66 -1.51 3.53 -6.31
N CYS A 67 -1.34 2.52 -7.17
CA CYS A 67 -0.95 1.17 -6.74
C CYS A 67 0.41 1.20 -6.00
N MET A 68 1.38 1.96 -6.49
CA MET A 68 2.70 2.06 -5.88
C MET A 68 2.72 2.78 -4.52
N PHE A 69 1.83 3.74 -4.25
CA PHE A 69 1.88 4.55 -3.02
C PHE A 69 0.67 4.35 -2.08
N HIS A 70 -0.45 3.86 -2.61
CA HIS A 70 -1.77 3.73 -1.98
C HIS A 70 -2.25 5.03 -1.33
N PHE A 71 -1.93 6.18 -1.92
CA PHE A 71 -2.28 7.48 -1.32
C PHE A 71 -3.81 7.64 -1.20
N MET A 72 -4.52 7.38 -2.29
CA MET A 72 -5.98 7.53 -2.35
C MET A 72 -6.68 6.46 -1.50
N GLN A 73 -6.22 5.21 -1.56
CA GLN A 73 -6.77 4.14 -0.72
C GLN A 73 -6.57 4.43 0.79
N LYS A 74 -5.41 4.97 1.19
CA LYS A 74 -5.16 5.36 2.59
C LYS A 74 -6.07 6.51 3.01
N GLU A 75 -6.18 7.56 2.20
CA GLU A 75 -7.04 8.71 2.49
C GLU A 75 -8.51 8.28 2.63
N ARG A 76 -9.00 7.45 1.70
CA ARG A 76 -10.33 6.86 1.77
C ARG A 76 -10.53 6.11 3.09
N SER A 77 -9.58 5.27 3.48
CA SER A 77 -9.67 4.51 4.74
C SER A 77 -9.70 5.42 5.98
N PHE A 78 -8.94 6.52 5.95
CA PHE A 78 -8.88 7.50 7.02
C PHE A 78 -10.20 8.26 7.16
N GLN A 79 -10.74 8.75 6.04
CA GLN A 79 -12.05 9.42 5.97
C GLN A 79 -13.17 8.49 6.50
N MET A 80 -13.20 7.23 6.05
CA MET A 80 -14.17 6.24 6.55
C MET A 80 -14.06 6.01 8.06
N LYS A 81 -12.84 5.90 8.60
CA LYS A 81 -12.61 5.76 10.05
C LYS A 81 -13.07 7.00 10.82
N ARG A 82 -12.77 8.20 10.30
CA ARG A 82 -13.17 9.46 10.90
C ARG A 82 -14.70 9.60 10.97
N GLU A 83 -15.41 9.24 9.91
CA GLU A 83 -16.88 9.26 9.91
C GLU A 83 -17.47 8.23 10.89
N ARG A 84 -16.88 7.03 11.01
CA ARG A 84 -17.30 6.05 12.03
C ARG A 84 -17.20 6.61 13.44
N LEU A 85 -16.10 7.31 13.76
CA LEU A 85 -15.93 7.95 15.07
C LEU A 85 -16.98 9.04 15.29
N LYS A 86 -17.29 9.87 14.29
CA LYS A 86 -18.35 10.88 14.40
C LYS A 86 -19.71 10.25 14.70
N GLN A 87 -20.06 9.16 14.03
CA GLN A 87 -21.33 8.45 14.25
C GLN A 87 -21.47 7.91 15.67
N VAL A 88 -20.37 7.45 16.28
CA VAL A 88 -20.34 6.99 17.68
C VAL A 88 -20.55 8.15 18.63
N MET A 89 -19.88 9.28 18.40
CA MET A 89 -20.05 10.49 19.21
C MET A 89 -21.47 11.04 19.14
N ARG A 90 -22.17 10.84 18.01
CA ARG A 90 -23.60 11.18 17.85
C ARG A 90 -24.56 10.14 18.45
N GLY A 91 -24.06 8.98 18.90
CA GLY A 91 -24.88 7.88 19.39
C GLY A 91 -25.63 7.09 18.31
N GLU A 92 -25.34 7.32 17.02
CA GLU A 92 -25.94 6.59 15.89
C GLU A 92 -25.38 5.17 15.75
N ARG A 93 -24.17 4.93 16.30
CA ARG A 93 -23.49 3.62 16.26
C ARG A 93 -22.97 3.26 17.65
N LYS A 94 -22.96 1.96 17.96
CA LYS A 94 -22.38 1.48 19.22
C LYS A 94 -20.85 1.60 19.17
N PRO A 95 -20.17 1.96 20.26
CA PRO A 95 -18.70 2.04 20.31
C PRO A 95 -17.98 0.73 19.98
N LEU A 96 -18.63 -0.41 20.20
CA LEU A 96 -18.08 -1.74 19.86
C LEU A 96 -18.04 -1.95 18.33
N GLU A 97 -19.08 -1.49 17.62
CA GLU A 97 -19.23 -1.61 16.15
C GLU A 97 -18.25 -0.73 15.34
N VAL A 98 -17.36 0.00 16.01
CA VAL A 98 -16.34 0.89 15.41
C VAL A 98 -15.17 0.10 14.83
N PHE A 99 -14.77 -0.94 15.56
CA PHE A 99 -13.63 -1.80 15.27
C PHE A 99 -13.97 -3.28 15.32
N ASP A 100 -15.22 -3.65 15.66
CA ASP A 100 -15.66 -5.04 15.62
C ASP A 100 -15.27 -5.68 14.29
N PRO A 101 -14.90 -6.97 14.28
CA PRO A 101 -14.84 -7.78 13.07
C PRO A 101 -16.28 -8.03 12.62
N ILE A 102 -17.00 -6.95 12.26
CA ILE A 102 -18.19 -7.07 11.44
C ILE A 102 -17.65 -7.64 10.14
N LYS A 103 -17.80 -8.96 9.96
CA LYS A 103 -17.80 -9.58 8.64
C LYS A 103 -18.71 -8.68 7.84
N PRO A 104 -18.17 -7.88 6.91
CA PRO A 104 -19.03 -6.95 6.25
C PRO A 104 -20.05 -7.78 5.45
N PRO A 105 -21.26 -7.26 5.22
CA PRO A 105 -22.30 -8.02 4.53
C PRO A 105 -21.74 -8.63 3.25
N ARG A 106 -22.27 -9.78 2.81
CA ARG A 106 -21.75 -10.51 1.64
C ARG A 106 -21.57 -9.62 0.39
N ASP A 107 -22.37 -8.57 0.29
CA ASP A 107 -22.42 -7.63 -0.83
C ASP A 107 -21.53 -6.39 -0.65
N SER A 108 -20.73 -6.34 0.41
CA SER A 108 -19.76 -5.27 0.62
C SER A 108 -18.54 -5.48 -0.26
N TYR A 109 -18.14 -4.44 -1.00
CA TYR A 109 -16.92 -4.48 -1.80
C TYR A 109 -15.69 -4.55 -0.87
N GLN A 110 -15.15 -5.76 -0.69
CA GLN A 110 -13.86 -6.00 -0.08
C GLN A 110 -12.85 -6.28 -1.19
N SER A 111 -11.79 -5.48 -1.29
CA SER A 111 -10.61 -5.88 -2.07
C SER A 111 -10.02 -7.14 -1.42
N GLY A 112 -9.82 -8.22 -2.20
CA GLY A 112 -9.48 -9.58 -1.73
C GLY A 112 -8.21 -9.70 -0.86
N PRO A 113 -7.85 -10.94 -0.40
CA PRO A 113 -8.29 -12.26 -0.85
C PRO A 113 -9.05 -13.03 0.25
N PHE A 114 -9.98 -12.39 0.95
CA PHE A 114 -10.85 -13.08 1.91
C PHE A 114 -12.27 -13.20 1.39
N TYR A 115 -12.39 -13.87 0.24
CA TYR A 115 -13.65 -14.52 -0.13
C TYR A 115 -13.63 -15.89 0.56
N ASN A 116 -14.45 -16.06 1.60
CA ASN A 116 -14.90 -17.39 2.00
C ASN A 116 -16.21 -17.69 1.28
#